data_AF-V6M9Y3-F1
#
_entry.id   AF-V6M9Y3-F1
#
_cell.length_a   1.000
_cell.length_b   1.000
_cell.length_c   1.000
_cell.angle_alpha   90.00
_cell.angle_beta   90.00
_cell.angle_gamma   90.00
#
_symmetry.space_group_name_H-M   'P 1'
#
loop_
_entity.id
_entity.type
_entity.pdbx_description
1 polymer ?
#
loop_
_entity_poly.entity_id
_entity_poly.type
_entity_poly.pdbx_seq_one_letter_code
_entity_poly.pdbx_strand_id
1 'polypeptide(L)'
;MVYDLETKQGEWVYRTNDLFPHNEKAQDSILTHDGSYVLYSTEGRGDLFQHAFDLQTKEVIDIGDGVTTFPLLDGNVMLVTHDNKFHYFDFGTKTAQEVHAPQLKEDEELGNFTVSKDGNAIAYYVSNKDKKTVLHLYRKS
;
A
#
# COMPACT_ATOMS: atom_id res chain seq x y z
N MET A 1 -1.12 -9.15 -17.24
CA MET A 1 -1.65 -9.41 -18.59
C MET A 1 -2.61 -8.27 -18.89
N VAL A 2 -2.42 -7.56 -20.00
CA VAL A 2 -3.46 -6.66 -20.50
C VAL A 2 -4.31 -7.50 -21.45
N TYR A 3 -5.62 -7.49 -21.25
CA TYR A 3 -6.57 -8.23 -22.07
C TYR A 3 -7.59 -7.27 -22.65
N ASP A 4 -7.62 -7.19 -23.96
CA ASP A 4 -8.60 -6.41 -24.69
C ASP A 4 -9.87 -7.24 -24.87
N LEU A 5 -10.97 -6.77 -24.28
CA LEU A 5 -12.26 -7.45 -24.32
C LEU A 5 -12.91 -7.43 -25.71
N GLU A 6 -12.61 -6.43 -26.53
CA GLU A 6 -13.14 -6.29 -27.89
C GLU A 6 -12.44 -7.25 -28.84
N THR A 7 -11.10 -7.24 -28.85
CA THR A 7 -10.30 -8.09 -29.72
C THR A 7 -10.12 -9.51 -29.20
N LYS A 8 -10.43 -9.74 -27.91
CA LYS A 8 -10.20 -10.99 -27.17
C LYS A 8 -8.73 -11.43 -27.16
N GLN A 9 -7.82 -10.51 -27.41
CA GLN A 9 -6.38 -10.75 -27.39
C GLN A 9 -5.79 -10.23 -26.07
N GLY A 10 -4.72 -10.89 -25.64
CA GLY A 10 -4.00 -10.47 -24.45
C GLY A 10 -2.50 -10.60 -24.63
N GLU A 11 -1.78 -9.73 -23.93
CA GLU A 11 -0.33 -9.73 -23.93
C GLU A 11 0.24 -9.76 -22.51
N TRP A 12 1.41 -10.37 -22.38
CA TRP A 12 2.17 -10.40 -21.16
C TRP A 12 3.03 -9.16 -21.06
N VAL A 13 2.69 -8.29 -20.12
CA VAL A 13 3.36 -6.98 -19.93
C VAL A 13 4.42 -6.98 -18.83
N TYR A 14 4.37 -7.94 -17.92
CA TYR A 14 5.33 -8.13 -16.83
C TYR A 14 5.26 -9.56 -16.30
N ARG A 15 6.42 -10.12 -15.93
CA ARG A 15 6.59 -11.40 -15.23
C ARG A 15 7.84 -11.31 -14.37
N THR A 16 7.75 -11.79 -13.14
CA THR A 16 8.88 -11.94 -12.23
C THR A 16 8.75 -13.26 -11.48
N ASN A 17 9.88 -13.85 -11.10
CA ASN A 17 9.95 -15.04 -10.26
C ASN A 17 10.46 -14.72 -8.84
N ASP A 18 10.79 -13.45 -8.60
CA ASP A 18 11.31 -12.94 -7.34
C ASP A 18 10.20 -12.15 -6.66
N LEU A 19 9.38 -12.86 -5.90
CA LEU A 19 8.22 -12.34 -5.20
C LEU A 19 8.13 -12.96 -3.83
N PHE A 20 7.87 -12.13 -2.82
CA PHE A 20 7.37 -12.61 -1.55
C PHE A 20 5.84 -12.57 -1.58
N PRO A 21 5.15 -13.72 -1.66
CA PRO A 21 3.69 -13.77 -1.84
C PRO A 21 2.89 -13.37 -0.60
N HIS A 22 3.56 -13.14 0.54
CA HIS A 22 2.93 -12.77 1.80
C HIS A 22 2.97 -11.26 2.00
N ASN A 23 1.96 -10.56 1.48
CA ASN A 23 1.59 -9.27 2.05
C ASN A 23 0.59 -9.54 3.18
N GLU A 24 1.09 -9.82 4.39
CA GLU A 24 0.26 -10.25 5.53
C GLU A 24 -0.80 -9.22 5.96
N LYS A 25 -0.75 -7.98 5.46
CA LYS A 25 -1.68 -6.90 5.82
C LYS A 25 -2.52 -6.34 4.66
N ALA A 26 -2.09 -6.45 3.40
CA ALA A 26 -2.91 -6.01 2.27
C ALA A 26 -3.60 -7.19 1.57
N GLN A 27 -4.92 -7.24 1.72
CA GLN A 27 -5.79 -7.95 0.76
C GLN A 27 -6.04 -7.10 -0.49
N ASP A 28 -5.32 -5.99 -0.65
CA ASP A 28 -5.58 -5.01 -1.69
C ASP A 28 -4.90 -5.35 -3.02
N SER A 29 -5.39 -4.70 -4.07
CA SER A 29 -4.96 -4.89 -5.45
C SER A 29 -3.44 -4.71 -5.59
N ILE A 30 -2.80 -5.65 -6.28
CA ILE A 30 -1.40 -5.54 -6.73
C ILE A 30 -1.24 -4.61 -7.95
N LEU A 31 -2.33 -3.96 -8.39
CA LEU A 31 -2.34 -2.99 -9.48
C LEU A 31 -2.87 -1.66 -8.95
N THR A 32 -2.21 -0.57 -9.31
CA THR A 32 -2.72 0.80 -9.11
C THR A 32 -4.04 1.03 -9.83
N HIS A 33 -4.86 1.97 -9.36
CA HIS A 33 -6.22 2.13 -9.87
C HIS A 33 -6.27 2.53 -11.34
N ASP A 34 -5.29 3.30 -11.80
CA ASP A 34 -5.12 3.72 -13.19
C ASP A 34 -4.47 2.64 -14.07
N GLY A 35 -3.99 1.54 -13.46
CA GLY A 35 -3.33 0.46 -14.16
C GLY A 35 -1.92 0.81 -14.63
N SER A 36 -1.28 1.86 -14.08
CA SER A 36 0.05 2.30 -14.51
C SER A 36 1.18 1.50 -13.85
N TYR A 37 0.96 0.99 -12.64
CA TYR A 37 1.96 0.29 -11.83
C TYR A 37 1.48 -1.03 -11.27
N VAL A 38 2.34 -2.05 -11.31
CA VAL A 38 2.21 -3.31 -10.55
C VAL A 38 2.98 -3.20 -9.25
N LEU A 39 2.32 -3.42 -8.11
CA LEU A 39 2.88 -3.37 -6.77
C LEU A 39 3.27 -4.77 -6.32
N TYR A 40 4.46 -4.92 -5.76
CA TYR A 40 4.93 -6.22 -5.26
C TYR A 40 6.03 -6.08 -4.22
N SER A 41 6.17 -7.12 -3.39
CA SER A 41 7.24 -7.22 -2.40
C SER A 41 8.29 -8.23 -2.81
N THR A 42 9.54 -7.96 -2.44
CA THR A 42 10.64 -8.94 -2.44
C THR A 42 11.14 -9.18 -1.02
N GLU A 43 11.94 -10.23 -0.83
CA GLU A 43 12.65 -10.46 0.42
C GLU A 43 13.79 -9.42 0.55
N GLY A 44 13.69 -8.53 1.53
CA GLY A 44 14.66 -7.47 1.78
C GLY A 44 15.74 -7.85 2.80
N ARG A 45 16.39 -6.84 3.40
CA ARG A 45 17.48 -7.03 4.39
C ARG A 45 16.94 -7.26 5.81
N GLY A 46 16.05 -8.23 5.96
CA GLY A 46 15.42 -8.60 7.24
C GLY A 46 13.95 -8.24 7.35
N ASP A 47 13.37 -7.60 6.33
CA ASP A 47 11.94 -7.29 6.20
C ASP A 47 11.53 -7.25 4.71
N LEU A 48 10.25 -7.06 4.42
CA LEU A 48 9.71 -7.01 3.06
C LEU A 48 9.97 -5.66 2.41
N PHE A 49 10.59 -5.69 1.24
CA PHE A 49 10.86 -4.49 0.46
C PHE A 49 9.81 -4.33 -0.64
N GLN A 50 9.14 -3.19 -0.67
CA GLN A 50 8.08 -2.88 -1.63
C GLN A 50 8.63 -2.20 -2.88
N HIS A 51 8.10 -2.61 -4.02
CA HIS A 51 8.41 -2.05 -5.34
C HIS A 51 7.12 -1.74 -6.12
N ALA A 52 7.27 -0.84 -7.09
CA ALA A 52 6.33 -0.65 -8.18
C ALA A 52 7.03 -0.86 -9.52
N PHE A 53 6.47 -1.70 -10.38
CA PHE A 53 6.88 -1.81 -11.78
C PHE A 53 6.00 -0.91 -12.64
N ASP A 54 6.61 0.07 -13.30
CA ASP A 54 5.95 0.97 -14.25
C ASP A 54 5.66 0.24 -15.57
N LEU A 55 4.39 0.10 -15.90
CA LEU A 55 3.95 -0.63 -17.09
C LEU A 55 4.24 0.11 -18.39
N GLN A 56 4.42 1.44 -18.35
CA GLN A 56 4.75 2.25 -19.51
C GLN A 56 6.25 2.28 -19.76
N THR A 57 7.04 2.63 -18.74
CA THR A 57 8.49 2.82 -18.87
C THR A 57 9.28 1.52 -18.72
N LYS A 58 8.66 0.49 -18.13
CA LYS A 58 9.30 -0.79 -17.75
C LYS A 58 10.39 -0.64 -16.69
N GLU A 59 10.36 0.44 -15.93
CA GLU A 59 11.28 0.69 -14.82
C GLU A 59 10.70 0.15 -13.51
N VAL A 60 11.60 -0.23 -12.58
CA VAL A 60 11.25 -0.56 -11.21
C VAL A 60 11.50 0.66 -10.33
N ILE A 61 10.54 0.99 -9.49
CA ILE A 61 10.61 2.05 -8.49
C ILE A 61 10.64 1.40 -7.12
N ASP A 62 11.65 1.74 -6.33
CA ASP A 62 11.76 1.33 -4.93
C ASP A 62 10.83 2.21 -4.08
N ILE A 63 9.87 1.59 -3.40
CA ILE A 63 8.91 2.28 -2.53
C ILE A 63 9.48 2.37 -1.11
N GLY A 64 10.01 1.27 -0.59
CA GLY A 64 10.63 1.24 0.73
C GLY A 64 10.51 -0.11 1.44
N ASP A 65 11.22 -0.21 2.56
CA ASP A 65 11.28 -1.39 3.41
C ASP A 65 10.25 -1.32 4.55
N GLY A 66 9.68 -2.47 4.94
CA GLY A 66 8.75 -2.55 6.07
C GLY A 66 7.48 -1.71 5.89
N VAL A 67 6.98 -1.63 4.65
CA VAL A 67 5.74 -0.90 4.32
C VAL A 67 4.73 -1.79 3.63
N THR A 68 3.45 -1.47 3.83
CA THR A 68 2.30 -2.04 3.12
C THR A 68 1.72 -0.99 2.19
N THR A 69 1.38 -1.35 0.95
CA THR A 69 0.84 -0.43 -0.06
C THR A 69 -0.67 -0.56 -0.23
N PHE A 70 -1.34 0.57 -0.44
CA PHE A 70 -2.78 0.67 -0.68
C PHE A 70 -3.04 1.58 -1.89
N PRO A 71 -3.44 1.03 -3.05
CA PRO A 71 -3.78 1.82 -4.23
C PRO A 71 -4.90 2.84 -4.00
N LEU A 72 -4.67 4.07 -4.45
CA LEU A 72 -5.63 5.17 -4.41
C LEU A 72 -6.20 5.46 -5.81
N LEU A 73 -7.34 6.15 -5.87
CA LEU A 73 -8.04 6.48 -7.13
C LEU A 73 -7.24 7.41 -8.04
N ASP A 74 -6.30 8.15 -7.50
CA ASP A 74 -5.44 9.08 -8.25
C ASP A 74 -4.22 8.41 -8.90
N GLY A 75 -4.11 7.07 -8.80
CA GLY A 75 -2.99 6.29 -9.34
C GLY A 75 -1.79 6.18 -8.39
N ASN A 76 -1.79 6.90 -7.28
CA ASN A 76 -0.76 6.83 -6.25
C ASN A 76 -1.11 5.79 -5.17
N VAL A 77 -0.28 5.70 -4.13
CA VAL A 77 -0.48 4.73 -3.04
C VAL A 77 -0.38 5.37 -1.67
N MET A 78 -1.19 4.88 -0.72
CA MET A 78 -0.93 5.05 0.70
C MET A 78 0.01 3.94 1.16
N LEU A 79 1.06 4.31 1.88
CA LEU A 79 1.99 3.42 2.56
C LEU A 79 1.63 3.36 4.03
N VAL A 80 1.70 2.16 4.60
CA VAL A 80 1.60 1.96 6.05
C VAL A 80 2.88 1.30 6.54
N THR A 81 3.61 2.00 7.40
CA THR A 81 4.88 1.51 7.95
C THR A 81 4.63 0.52 9.09
N HIS A 82 5.67 -0.23 9.47
CA HIS A 82 5.65 -1.10 10.64
C HIS A 82 5.41 -0.33 11.95
N ASP A 83 5.79 0.94 12.00
CA ASP A 83 5.50 1.86 13.10
C ASP A 83 4.08 2.46 13.03
N ASN A 84 3.20 1.90 12.21
CA ASN A 84 1.79 2.29 12.03
C ASN A 84 1.59 3.73 11.54
N LYS A 85 2.55 4.27 10.78
CA LYS A 85 2.43 5.59 10.16
C LYS A 85 1.90 5.47 8.75
N PHE A 86 1.03 6.39 8.38
CA PHE A 86 0.40 6.46 7.08
C PHE A 86 1.10 7.55 6.26
N HIS A 87 1.63 7.18 5.10
CA HIS A 87 2.30 8.09 4.18
C HIS A 87 1.66 8.03 2.79
N TYR A 88 1.48 9.17 2.15
CA TYR A 88 1.12 9.23 0.73
C TYR A 88 2.40 9.19 -0.10
N PHE A 89 2.52 8.24 -1.03
CA PHE A 89 3.64 8.15 -1.96
C PHE A 89 3.21 8.58 -3.35
N ASP A 90 3.84 9.64 -3.85
CA ASP A 90 3.61 10.19 -5.18
C ASP A 90 4.60 9.57 -6.18
N PHE A 91 4.12 8.87 -7.21
CA PHE A 91 4.97 8.26 -8.23
C PHE A 91 5.63 9.28 -9.16
N GLY A 92 4.99 10.44 -9.37
CA GLY A 92 5.52 11.52 -10.19
C GLY A 92 6.75 12.18 -9.58
N THR A 93 6.75 12.39 -8.26
CA THR A 93 7.90 12.95 -7.54
C THR A 93 8.80 11.88 -6.91
N LYS A 94 8.33 10.63 -6.79
CA LYS A 94 9.00 9.52 -6.10
C LYS A 94 9.31 9.83 -4.64
N THR A 95 8.36 10.48 -3.95
CA THR A 95 8.52 10.89 -2.54
C THR A 95 7.32 10.46 -1.70
N ALA A 96 7.60 10.05 -0.46
CA ALA A 96 6.59 9.79 0.57
C ALA A 96 6.41 11.01 1.50
N GLN A 97 5.16 11.36 1.82
CA GLN A 97 4.80 12.37 2.81
C GLN A 97 3.94 11.74 3.91
N GLU A 98 4.28 11.96 5.18
CA GLU A 98 3.42 11.54 6.31
C GLU A 98 2.07 12.27 6.25
N VAL A 99 0.99 11.48 6.32
CA VAL A 99 -0.40 11.95 6.32
C VAL A 99 -0.99 11.86 7.72
N HIS A 100 -0.71 10.76 8.42
CA HIS A 100 -1.25 10.51 9.76
C HIS A 100 -0.36 9.56 10.55
N ALA A 101 -0.19 9.84 11.84
CA ALA A 101 0.53 9.00 12.79
C ALA A 101 -0.30 8.87 14.09
N PRO A 102 -0.99 7.73 14.30
CA PRO A 102 -1.72 7.46 15.53
C PRO A 102 -0.82 7.63 16.76
N GLN A 103 -1.27 8.39 17.75
CA GLN A 103 -0.58 8.58 19.02
C GLN A 103 -0.98 7.46 19.97
N LEU A 104 -0.25 6.34 19.93
CA LEU A 104 -0.50 5.17 20.77
C LEU A 104 0.23 5.30 22.11
N LYS A 105 -0.43 4.88 23.19
CA LYS A 105 0.22 4.67 24.50
C LYS A 105 1.02 3.36 24.50
N GLU A 106 1.87 3.18 25.52
CA GLU A 106 2.72 2.00 25.68
C GLU A 106 1.95 0.67 25.75
N ASP A 107 0.69 0.68 26.20
CA ASP A 107 -0.18 -0.49 26.29
C ASP A 107 -1.21 -0.60 25.15
N GLU A 108 -1.10 0.27 24.14
CA GLU A 108 -2.02 0.35 23.00
C GLU A 108 -1.37 -0.19 21.72
N GLU A 109 -2.14 -0.93 20.96
CA GLU A 109 -1.74 -1.51 19.68
C GLU A 109 -2.74 -1.12 18.60
N LEU A 110 -2.21 -0.78 17.41
CA LEU A 110 -3.03 -0.60 16.22
C LEU A 110 -3.46 -1.97 15.70
N GLY A 111 -4.75 -2.18 15.55
CA GLY A 111 -5.30 -3.35 14.89
C GLY A 111 -5.52 -3.13 13.40
N ASN A 112 -6.53 -3.78 12.82
CA ASN A 112 -6.84 -3.58 11.41
C ASN A 112 -7.22 -2.12 11.14
N PHE A 113 -6.91 -1.72 9.92
CA PHE A 113 -7.19 -0.41 9.39
C PHE A 113 -7.69 -0.53 7.95
N THR A 114 -8.23 0.56 7.44
CA THR A 114 -8.58 0.73 6.03
C THR A 114 -8.40 2.18 5.64
N VAL A 115 -8.10 2.40 4.37
CA VAL A 115 -7.96 3.71 3.75
C VAL A 115 -9.07 3.84 2.71
N SER A 116 -9.78 4.96 2.69
CA SER A 116 -10.75 5.21 1.64
C SER A 116 -10.03 5.32 0.29
N LYS A 117 -10.66 4.88 -0.79
CA LYS A 117 -10.01 4.86 -2.11
C LYS A 117 -9.58 6.25 -2.59
N ASP A 118 -10.27 7.30 -2.16
CA ASP A 118 -9.91 8.70 -2.45
C ASP A 118 -8.82 9.26 -1.51
N GLY A 119 -8.29 8.46 -0.59
CA GLY A 119 -7.25 8.85 0.37
C GLY A 119 -7.70 9.82 1.46
N ASN A 120 -8.97 10.23 1.50
CA ASN A 120 -9.45 11.28 2.39
C ASN A 120 -9.82 10.79 3.80
N ALA A 121 -9.93 9.48 4.01
CA ALA A 121 -10.28 8.90 5.29
C ALA A 121 -9.42 7.68 5.62
N ILE A 122 -9.07 7.56 6.90
CA ILE A 122 -8.40 6.39 7.46
C ILE A 122 -9.23 5.94 8.66
N ALA A 123 -9.67 4.69 8.66
CA ALA A 123 -10.35 4.08 9.79
C ALA A 123 -9.49 2.96 10.36
N TYR A 124 -9.34 2.91 11.67
CA TYR A 124 -8.56 1.89 12.36
C TYR A 124 -9.09 1.68 13.77
N TYR A 125 -8.86 0.51 14.36
CA TYR A 125 -9.12 0.32 15.78
C TYR A 125 -7.83 0.24 16.58
N VAL A 126 -7.90 0.76 17.80
CA VAL A 126 -6.83 0.66 18.81
C VAL A 126 -7.34 -0.25 19.91
N SER A 127 -6.55 -1.26 20.26
CA SER A 127 -6.82 -2.15 21.39
C SER A 127 -5.78 -1.97 22.47
N ASN A 128 -6.18 -2.14 23.74
CA ASN A 128 -5.26 -2.16 24.87
C ASN A 128 -5.15 -3.55 25.51
N LYS A 129 -4.26 -3.70 26.51
CA LYS A 129 -4.05 -4.96 27.25
C LYS A 129 -5.31 -5.54 27.91
N ASP A 130 -6.29 -4.69 28.23
CA ASP A 130 -7.60 -5.11 28.78
C ASP A 130 -8.59 -5.57 27.70
N LYS A 131 -8.16 -5.66 26.43
CA LYS A 131 -8.99 -5.94 25.25
C LYS A 131 -10.10 -4.93 25.00
N LYS A 132 -10.00 -3.72 25.58
CA LYS A 132 -10.88 -2.61 25.18
C LYS A 132 -10.44 -2.13 23.80
N THR A 133 -11.41 -1.97 22.90
CA THR A 133 -11.17 -1.57 21.52
C THR A 133 -11.91 -0.27 21.22
N VAL A 134 -11.22 0.69 20.62
CA VAL A 134 -11.77 1.99 20.20
C VAL A 134 -11.62 2.13 18.69
N LEU A 135 -12.70 2.48 18.00
CA LEU A 135 -12.68 2.81 16.57
C LEU A 135 -12.31 4.28 16.37
N HIS A 136 -11.29 4.53 15.57
CA HIS A 136 -10.87 5.85 15.15
C HIS A 136 -11.19 6.06 13.67
N LEU A 137 -11.64 7.27 13.34
CA LEU A 137 -11.83 7.74 11.98
C LEU A 137 -11.08 9.07 11.83
N TYR A 138 -10.01 9.05 11.07
CA TYR A 138 -9.33 10.26 10.61
C TYR A 138 -9.92 10.68 9.26
N ARG A 139 -10.17 11.97 9.08
CA ARG A 139 -10.57 12.55 7.80
C ARG A 139 -9.76 13.80 7.52
N LYS A 140 -9.26 13.93 6.29
CA LYS A 140 -8.67 15.17 5.79
C LYS A 140 -9.78 16.22 5.67
N SER A 141 -9.57 17.38 6.28
CA SER A 141 -10.47 18.54 6.25
C SER A 141 -10.32 19.35 4.97
#